data_AF-A0A9X5BIN4-F1
#
_entry.id   AF-A0A9X5BIN4-F1
#
_cell.length_a   1.000
_cell.length_b   1.000
_cell.length_c   1.000
_cell.angle_alpha   90.00
_cell.angle_beta   90.00
_cell.angle_gamma   90.00
#
_symmetry.space_group_name_H-M   'P 1'
#
loop_
_entity.id
_entity.type
_entity.pdbx_description
1 polymer ?
#
loop_
_entity_poly.entity_id
_entity_poly.type
_entity_poly.pdbx_seq_one_letter_code
_entity_poly.pdbx_strand_id
1 'polypeptide(L)'
;MAELKCSVDNCAYNKGECCCKGDIMVGGKHACHEDDTCCESFSEAGIDRFTSALEHPSRTISIDCEAVDCVHNSNYKCVAEHVDIKGCGASNCKETCCSTFEEK
;
A
#
# COMPACT_ATOMS: atom_id res chain seq x y z
N MET A 1 -0.35 12.69 -5.82
CA MET A 1 0.63 11.84 -6.52
C MET A 1 1.63 11.48 -5.44
N ALA A 2 1.64 10.24 -4.97
CA ALA A 2 2.23 9.86 -3.69
C ALA A 2 3.49 8.99 -3.86
N GLU A 3 4.44 9.12 -2.95
CA GLU A 3 5.54 8.17 -2.77
C GLU A 3 5.08 7.01 -1.89
N LEU A 4 5.24 5.77 -2.35
CA LEU A 4 4.85 4.59 -1.57
C LEU A 4 6.07 3.83 -1.06
N LYS A 5 6.19 3.80 0.27
CA LYS A 5 7.14 2.96 0.98
C LYS A 5 6.44 1.67 1.41
N CYS A 6 7.07 0.53 1.19
CA CYS A 6 6.55 -0.76 1.63
C CYS A 6 7.60 -1.45 2.48
N SER A 7 7.32 -1.57 3.78
CA SER A 7 8.22 -2.24 4.73
C SER A 7 7.92 -3.75 4.84
N VAL A 8 7.07 -4.28 3.97
CA VAL A 8 6.64 -5.68 4.00
C VAL A 8 7.67 -6.55 3.28
N ASP A 9 8.44 -7.32 4.03
CA ASP A 9 9.55 -8.12 3.49
C ASP A 9 9.08 -9.13 2.42
N ASN A 10 7.93 -9.75 2.66
CA ASN A 10 7.35 -10.76 1.78
C ASN A 10 6.43 -10.18 0.70
N CYS A 11 6.54 -8.89 0.37
CA CYS A 11 5.77 -8.29 -0.72
C CYS A 11 6.47 -8.50 -2.06
N ALA A 12 5.77 -9.09 -3.04
CA ALA A 12 6.28 -9.36 -4.38
C ALA A 12 6.77 -8.09 -5.11
N TYR A 13 6.24 -6.93 -4.71
CA TYR A 13 6.52 -5.63 -5.32
C TYR A 13 7.50 -4.77 -4.51
N ASN A 14 7.94 -5.25 -3.33
CA ASN A 14 8.88 -4.52 -2.49
C ASN A 14 10.32 -4.71 -3.00
N LYS A 15 10.91 -3.62 -3.51
CA LYS A 15 12.29 -3.55 -3.99
C LYS A 15 13.08 -2.60 -3.09
N GLY A 16 13.57 -3.12 -1.96
CA GLY A 16 14.40 -2.35 -1.02
C GLY A 16 13.61 -1.24 -0.31
N GLU A 17 12.52 -1.62 0.36
CA GLU A 17 11.57 -0.73 1.05
C GLU A 17 10.71 0.17 0.13
N CYS A 18 10.85 0.03 -1.19
CA CYS A 18 10.12 0.79 -2.18
C CYS A 18 9.16 -0.13 -2.93
N CYS A 19 7.87 0.19 -2.94
CA CYS A 19 6.90 -0.59 -3.69
C CYS A 19 6.87 -0.13 -5.15
N CYS A 20 7.27 -0.98 -6.08
CA CYS A 20 7.29 -0.65 -7.51
C CYS A 20 5.96 -0.98 -8.23
N LYS A 21 4.88 -1.21 -7.48
CA LYS A 21 3.55 -1.42 -8.07
C LYS A 21 2.98 -0.08 -8.50
N GLY A 22 2.64 0.07 -9.79
CA GLY A 22 2.14 1.34 -10.34
C GLY A 22 0.74 1.76 -9.85
N ASP A 23 0.01 0.84 -9.22
CA ASP A 23 -1.35 1.00 -8.71
C ASP A 23 -1.46 0.27 -7.36
N ILE A 24 -1.95 0.97 -6.33
CA ILE A 24 -2.11 0.43 -4.98
C ILE A 24 -3.50 0.76 -4.47
N MET A 25 -4.11 -0.22 -3.81
CA MET A 25 -5.42 -0.07 -3.18
C MET A 25 -5.27 -0.32 -1.68
N VAL A 26 -5.69 0.65 -0.88
CA VAL A 26 -5.81 0.59 0.58
C VAL A 26 -7.28 0.37 0.92
N GLY A 27 -7.58 -0.85 1.38
CA GLY A 27 -8.86 -1.22 1.97
C GLY A 27 -9.00 -0.72 3.40
N GLY A 28 -10.17 -0.96 3.99
CA GLY A 28 -10.52 -0.44 5.32
C GLY A 28 -11.61 0.62 5.26
N LYS A 29 -12.70 0.34 4.52
CA LYS A 29 -13.81 1.28 4.31
C LYS A 29 -14.33 1.93 5.59
N HIS A 30 -14.38 1.18 6.69
CA HIS A 30 -14.79 1.66 8.01
C HIS A 30 -13.65 1.52 9.02
N ALA A 31 -12.41 1.69 8.55
CA ALA A 31 -11.24 1.66 9.42
C ALA A 31 -11.29 2.86 10.36
N CYS A 32 -11.12 2.59 11.65
CA CYS A 32 -10.94 3.63 12.66
C CYS A 32 -9.45 3.80 12.98
N HIS A 33 -8.63 2.76 12.80
CA HIS A 33 -7.19 2.77 13.07
C HIS A 33 -6.39 2.26 11.87
N GLU A 34 -5.09 2.54 11.84
CA GLU A 34 -4.20 2.06 10.78
C GLU A 34 -4.23 0.53 10.64
N ASP A 35 -4.37 -0.19 11.75
CA ASP A 35 -4.48 -1.66 11.77
C ASP A 35 -5.77 -2.21 11.16
N ASP A 36 -6.83 -1.39 11.05
CA ASP A 36 -8.07 -1.77 10.35
C ASP A 36 -7.97 -1.55 8.83
N THR A 37 -6.89 -0.94 8.35
CA THR A 37 -6.61 -0.80 6.93
C THR A 37 -5.78 -1.97 6.43
N CYS A 38 -5.89 -2.25 5.13
CA CYS A 38 -5.11 -3.29 4.49
C CYS A 38 -4.69 -2.88 3.09
N CYS A 39 -3.50 -3.31 2.64
CA CYS A 39 -3.11 -3.17 1.24
C CYS A 39 -3.78 -4.30 0.45
N GLU A 40 -4.97 -4.06 -0.11
CA GLU A 40 -5.69 -4.97 -1.03
C GLU A 40 -4.82 -5.33 -2.25
N SER A 41 -3.90 -4.45 -2.59
CA SER A 41 -2.93 -4.64 -3.65
C SER A 41 -1.73 -5.50 -3.28
N PHE A 42 -1.60 -5.93 -2.03
CA PHE A 42 -0.53 -6.80 -1.57
C PHE A 42 -0.54 -8.13 -2.32
N SER A 43 0.66 -8.61 -2.64
CA SER A 43 0.84 -9.96 -3.16
C SER A 43 2.08 -10.53 -2.51
N GLU A 44 1.97 -11.75 -1.97
CA GLU A 44 3.10 -12.43 -1.37
C GLU A 44 4.17 -12.74 -2.42
N ALA A 45 5.44 -12.52 -2.06
CA ALA A 45 6.57 -12.92 -2.86
C ALA A 45 6.72 -14.44 -2.80
N GLY A 46 6.02 -15.16 -3.69
CA GLY A 46 6.23 -16.58 -3.88
C GLY A 46 7.65 -16.91 -4.42
N ILE A 47 7.91 -18.20 -4.69
CA ILE A 47 9.19 -18.67 -5.27
C ILE A 47 9.49 -17.98 -6.61
N ASP A 48 8.45 -17.59 -7.35
CA ASP A 48 8.56 -16.83 -8.58
C ASP A 48 8.40 -15.33 -8.30
N ARG A 49 9.51 -14.68 -7.93
CA ARG A 49 9.56 -13.22 -7.88
C ARG A 49 9.37 -12.69 -9.30
N PHE A 50 8.14 -12.35 -9.66
CA PHE A 50 7.82 -11.67 -10.92
C PHE A 50 8.55 -10.31 -10.97
N THR A 51 9.79 -10.31 -11.44
CA THR A 51 10.67 -9.13 -11.47
C THR A 51 10.76 -8.52 -12.87
N SER A 52 10.08 -9.09 -13.87
CA SER A 52 10.39 -8.84 -15.28
C SER A 52 9.55 -7.74 -15.95
N ALA A 53 8.59 -7.11 -15.27
CA ALA A 53 7.65 -6.16 -15.91
C ALA A 53 7.39 -4.84 -15.17
N LEU A 54 8.04 -4.58 -14.04
CA LEU A 54 7.70 -3.45 -13.13
C LEU A 54 8.74 -2.35 -13.12
N GLU A 55 9.46 -2.17 -14.22
CA GLU A 55 10.29 -0.98 -14.41
C GLU A 55 9.38 0.17 -14.89
N HIS A 56 8.42 0.59 -14.05
CA HIS A 56 7.78 1.89 -14.24
C HIS A 56 8.71 2.94 -13.63
N PRO A 57 9.31 3.84 -14.44
CA PRO A 57 10.28 4.84 -13.97
C PRO A 57 9.66 5.94 -13.10
N SER A 58 8.34 5.97 -12.92
CA SER A 58 7.68 6.95 -12.06
C SER A 58 7.66 6.46 -10.61
N ARG A 59 8.42 7.13 -9.75
CA ARG A 59 8.33 7.00 -8.28
C ARG A 59 6.97 7.41 -7.72
N THR A 60 6.15 8.03 -8.56
CA THR A 60 4.83 8.53 -8.22
C THR A 60 3.79 7.52 -8.65
N ILE A 61 3.04 6.99 -7.68
CA ILE A 61 1.99 6.02 -7.92
C ILE A 61 0.61 6.60 -7.61
N SER A 62 -0.43 5.99 -8.18
CA SER A 62 -1.81 6.29 -7.80
C SER A 62 -2.23 5.31 -6.71
N ILE A 63 -2.75 5.86 -5.61
CA ILE A 63 -3.21 5.07 -4.47
C ILE A 63 -4.72 5.29 -4.34
N ASP A 64 -5.47 4.23 -4.53
CA ASP A 64 -6.89 4.16 -4.22
C ASP A 64 -7.06 3.90 -2.74
N CYS A 65 -7.87 4.70 -2.06
CA CYS A 65 -8.10 4.61 -0.62
C CYS A 65 -9.59 4.44 -0.38
N GLU A 66 -10.01 3.24 -0.01
CA GLU A 66 -11.41 2.94 0.31
C GLU A 66 -11.81 3.42 1.70
N ALA A 67 -10.85 3.68 2.58
CA ALA A 67 -11.09 4.20 3.92
C ALA A 67 -11.71 5.60 3.86
N VAL A 68 -13.04 5.68 3.96
CA VAL A 68 -13.78 6.95 3.77
C VAL A 68 -13.49 7.94 4.90
N ASP A 69 -13.18 7.41 6.09
CA ASP A 69 -12.81 8.15 7.29
C ASP A 69 -11.32 8.54 7.31
N CYS A 70 -10.53 8.21 6.28
CA CYS A 70 -9.14 8.65 6.19
C CYS A 70 -9.05 10.13 5.76
N VAL A 71 -8.31 10.97 6.51
CA VAL A 71 -8.09 12.40 6.22
C VAL A 71 -7.46 12.63 4.84
N HIS A 72 -6.63 11.69 4.39
CA HIS A 72 -5.98 11.74 3.09
C HIS A 72 -6.84 11.21 1.95
N ASN A 73 -8.02 10.67 2.24
CA ASN A 73 -8.93 10.19 1.20
C ASN A 73 -9.74 11.36 0.60
N SER A 74 -9.44 11.67 -0.66
CA SER A 74 -10.20 12.59 -1.50
C SER A 74 -10.79 11.85 -2.68
N ASN A 75 -12.10 11.61 -2.66
CA ASN A 75 -12.83 10.91 -3.72
C ASN A 75 -12.25 9.51 -4.05
N TYR A 76 -12.05 8.68 -3.02
CA TYR A 76 -11.45 7.34 -3.11
C TYR A 76 -10.00 7.30 -3.58
N LYS A 77 -9.32 8.46 -3.62
CA LYS A 77 -7.90 8.58 -3.94
C LYS A 77 -7.15 9.14 -2.74
N CYS A 78 -6.04 8.51 -2.39
CA CYS A 78 -5.14 9.04 -1.38
C CYS A 78 -4.39 10.26 -1.95
N VAL A 79 -4.51 11.40 -1.28
CA VAL A 79 -3.79 12.64 -1.62
C VAL A 79 -2.59 12.89 -0.71
N ALA A 80 -2.23 11.94 0.15
CA ALA A 80 -1.00 12.01 0.93
C ALA A 80 0.22 12.12 0.00
N GLU A 81 1.22 12.90 0.41
CA GLU A 81 2.49 13.01 -0.32
C GLU A 81 3.32 11.73 -0.18
N HIS A 82 3.23 11.07 0.98
CA HIS A 82 3.96 9.87 1.33
C HIS A 82 3.00 8.86 1.96
N VAL A 83 3.06 7.60 1.53
CA VAL A 83 2.26 6.50 2.06
C VAL A 83 3.17 5.33 2.46
N ASP A 84 3.03 4.87 3.71
CA ASP A 84 3.77 3.73 4.25
C ASP A 84 2.84 2.53 4.44
N ILE A 85 3.15 1.44 3.76
CA ILE A 85 2.55 0.13 4.03
C ILE A 85 3.50 -0.67 4.91
N LYS A 86 3.03 -1.00 6.11
CA LYS A 86 3.71 -1.90 7.04
C LYS A 86 3.05 -3.28 7.00
N GLY A 87 3.79 -4.29 7.43
CA GLY A 87 3.32 -5.66 7.56
C GLY A 87 4.46 -6.56 7.98
N CYS A 88 4.31 -7.24 9.11
CA CYS A 88 5.36 -8.06 9.71
C CYS A 88 5.13 -9.53 9.33
N GLY A 89 5.88 -10.04 8.34
CA GLY A 89 5.71 -11.43 7.88
C GLY A 89 4.37 -11.68 7.19
N ALA A 90 3.79 -10.65 6.56
CA ALA A 90 2.50 -10.74 5.91
C ALA A 90 2.49 -11.87 4.86
N SER A 91 1.58 -12.81 5.05
CA SER A 91 1.22 -13.84 4.09
C SER A 91 -0.08 -13.47 3.37
N ASN A 92 -0.86 -12.53 3.93
CA ASN A 92 -2.09 -12.02 3.32
C ASN A 92 -2.23 -10.50 3.47
N CYS A 93 -3.14 -9.90 2.70
CA CYS A 93 -3.36 -8.45 2.69
C CYS A 93 -3.78 -7.89 4.06
N LYS A 94 -4.47 -8.66 4.91
CA LYS A 94 -4.91 -8.21 6.25
C LYS A 94 -3.79 -8.15 7.27
N GLU A 95 -2.63 -8.75 6.96
CA GLU A 95 -1.42 -8.62 7.76
C GLU A 95 -0.56 -7.41 7.32
N THR A 96 -1.10 -6.61 6.39
CA THR A 96 -0.54 -5.32 6.02
C THR A 96 -1.47 -4.23 6.50
N CYS A 97 -0.90 -3.08 6.85
CA CYS A 97 -1.63 -1.90 7.29
C CYS A 97 -0.99 -0.64 6.71
N CYS A 98 -1.82 0.34 6.39
CA CYS A 98 -1.41 1.65 5.91
C CYS A 98 -1.13 2.55 7.11
N SER A 99 0.14 2.71 7.48
CA SER A 99 0.53 3.55 8.63
C SER A 99 0.35 5.04 8.39
N THR A 100 0.06 5.45 7.17
CA THR A 100 -0.31 6.83 6.83
C THR A 100 -1.82 7.05 7.00
N PHE A 101 -2.59 6.02 7.34
CA PHE A 101 -3.99 6.22 7.69
C PHE A 101 -4.09 7.13 8.92
N GLU A 102 -4.92 8.16 8.81
CA GLU A 102 -5.27 9.05 9.92
C GLU A 102 -6.78 9.31 9.83
N GLU A 103 -7.48 9.14 10.96
CA GLU A 103 -8.93 9.28 11.08
C GLU A 103 -9.36 10.76 11.03
N LYS A 104 -10.49 11.05 10.36
CA LYS A 104 -11.10 12.38 10.21
C LYS A 104 -11.77 12.94 11.46
#